data_AF-A0A946N143-F1
#
_entry.id   AF-A0A946N143-F1
#
_cell.length_a   1.000
_cell.length_b   1.000
_cell.length_c   1.000
_cell.angle_alpha   90.00
_cell.angle_beta   90.00
_cell.angle_gamma   90.00
#
_symmetry.space_group_name_H-M   'P 1'
#
loop_
_entity.id
_entity.type
_entity.pdbx_description
1 polymer ?
#
loop_
_entity_poly.entity_id
_entity_poly.type
_entity_poly.pdbx_seq_one_letter_code
_entity_poly.pdbx_strand_id
1 'polypeptide(L)' 'MRNFTAQSALSALAMTLSMSFAGAVSAQDEVTFHKDIEPILQRSCQNCHRDGGAGPMPLVTYEEVAPFA' A
#
# COMPACT_ATOMS: atom_id res chain seq x y z
N MET A 1 10.14 2.53 53.58
CA MET A 1 10.47 3.72 52.75
C MET A 1 11.54 3.45 51.68
N ARG A 2 12.35 2.38 51.76
CA ARG A 2 13.43 2.09 50.78
C ARG A 2 13.00 1.26 49.56
N ASN A 3 11.76 0.77 49.55
CA ASN A 3 11.28 -0.22 48.57
C ASN A 3 10.43 0.41 47.45
N PHE A 4 9.88 1.60 47.68
CA PHE A 4 9.03 2.33 46.72
C PHE A 4 9.84 2.98 45.59
N THR A 5 11.10 3.35 45.83
CA THR A 5 12.01 3.95 44.84
C THR A 5 12.55 2.94 43.83
N ALA A 6 12.76 1.68 44.24
CA ALA A 6 13.18 0.61 43.34
C ALA A 6 12.04 0.17 42.40
N GLN A 7 10.81 0.09 42.93
CA GLN A 7 9.63 -0.34 42.17
C GLN A 7 9.19 0.70 41.12
N SER A 8 9.37 1.99 41.41
CA SER A 8 9.11 3.09 40.47
C SER A 8 10.13 3.16 39.32
N ALA A 9 11.40 2.82 39.57
CA ALA A 9 12.41 2.73 38.53
C ALA A 9 12.17 1.57 37.55
N LEU A 10 11.69 0.43 38.05
CA LEU A 10 11.34 -0.75 37.24
C LEU A 10 10.12 -0.49 36.34
N SER A 11 9.09 0.17 36.85
CA SER A 11 7.91 0.54 36.06
C SER A 11 8.21 1.58 34.98
N ALA A 12 9.09 2.55 35.27
CA ALA A 12 9.52 3.55 34.29
C ALA A 12 10.28 2.93 33.10
N LEU A 13 11.10 1.90 33.35
CA LEU A 13 11.84 1.18 32.32
C LEU A 13 10.93 0.29 31.45
N ALA A 14 9.89 -0.30 32.03
CA ALA A 14 8.90 -1.08 31.29
C ALA A 14 8.04 -0.20 30.36
N MET A 15 7.76 1.05 30.78
CA MET A 15 6.93 2.00 30.04
C MET A 15 7.69 2.68 28.88
N THR A 16 9.02 2.81 28.96
CA THR A 16 9.84 3.30 27.84
C THR A 16 10.09 2.21 26.78
N LEU A 17 10.18 0.94 27.18
CA LEU A 17 10.40 -0.17 26.25
C LEU A 17 9.18 -0.44 25.35
N SER A 18 7.96 -0.19 25.86
CA SER A 18 6.71 -0.39 25.14
C SER A 18 6.42 0.69 24.06
N MET A 19 7.12 1.83 24.12
CA MET A 19 7.00 2.91 23.13
C MET A 19 7.83 2.67 21.85
N SER A 20 8.70 1.65 21.83
CA SER A 20 9.65 1.41 20.73
C SER A 20 9.12 0.51 19.61
N PHE A 21 7.88 0.00 19.72
CA PHE A 21 7.28 -0.93 18.73
C PHE A 21 6.37 -0.23 17.71
N ALA A 22 6.17 1.09 17.80
CA ALA A 22 5.30 1.85 16.91
C ALA A 22 6.08 2.45 15.73
N GLY A 23 6.64 1.64 14.84
CA GLY A 23 7.44 2.22 13.76
C GLY A 23 7.99 1.26 12.69
N ALA A 24 7.16 0.36 12.17
CA ALA A 24 7.44 -0.24 10.87
C ALA A 24 6.20 -0.12 9.98
N VAL A 25 5.85 1.12 9.63
CA VAL A 25 5.00 1.34 8.45
C VAL A 25 5.84 0.89 7.27
N SER A 26 5.46 -0.24 6.66
CA SER A 26 6.04 -0.64 5.38
C SER A 26 5.68 0.45 4.39
N ALA A 27 6.68 1.08 3.80
CA ALA A 27 6.45 1.83 2.56
C ALA A 27 5.85 0.81 1.58
N GLN A 28 4.59 1.00 1.19
CA GLN A 28 4.05 0.28 0.05
C GLN A 28 4.82 0.77 -1.16
N ASP A 29 5.33 -0.14 -1.98
CA ASP A 29 5.96 0.23 -3.24
C ASP A 29 4.98 1.08 -4.05
N GLU A 30 5.50 2.13 -4.70
CA GLU A 30 4.67 3.01 -5.52
C GLU A 30 4.06 2.20 -6.66
N VAL A 31 2.72 2.22 -6.73
CA VAL A 31 1.96 1.57 -7.80
C VAL A 31 2.02 2.46 -9.03
N THR A 32 2.49 1.92 -10.15
CA THR A 32 2.61 2.65 -11.42
C THR A 32 1.83 1.98 -12.53
N PHE A 33 1.34 2.77 -13.49
CA PHE A 33 0.50 2.27 -14.58
C PHE A 33 1.18 1.15 -15.36
N HIS A 34 2.38 1.39 -15.89
CA HIS A 34 3.08 0.41 -16.72
C HIS A 34 3.54 -0.83 -15.94
N LYS A 35 3.95 -0.68 -14.67
CA LYS A 35 4.48 -1.81 -13.90
C LYS A 35 3.38 -2.73 -13.38
N ASP A 36 2.30 -2.14 -12.88
CA ASP A 36 1.36 -2.87 -12.03
C ASP A 36 -0.04 -2.98 -12.65
N ILE A 37 -0.49 -1.97 -13.42
CA ILE A 37 -1.86 -1.90 -13.94
C ILE A 37 -1.94 -2.45 -15.37
N GLU A 38 -1.08 -1.98 -16.26
CA GLU A 38 -1.08 -2.34 -17.68
C GLU A 38 -1.01 -3.86 -17.90
N PRO A 39 -0.16 -4.65 -17.20
CA PRO A 39 -0.12 -6.10 -17.39
C PRO A 39 -1.45 -6.80 -17.04
N ILE A 40 -2.22 -6.24 -16.10
CA ILE A 40 -3.55 -6.74 -15.73
C ILE A 40 -4.54 -6.45 -16.86
N LEU A 41 -4.51 -5.23 -17.41
CA LEU A 41 -5.37 -4.85 -18.51
C LEU A 41 -5.04 -5.65 -19.78
N GLN A 42 -3.77 -5.82 -20.10
CA GLN A 42 -3.31 -6.63 -21.24
C GLN A 42 -3.85 -8.07 -21.16
N ARG A 43 -3.70 -8.73 -20.00
CA ARG A 43 -4.08 -10.15 -19.87
C ARG A 43 -5.59 -10.39 -19.74
N SER A 44 -6.35 -9.43 -19.20
CA SER A 44 -7.75 -9.64 -18.83
C SER A 44 -8.76 -8.80 -19.61
N CYS A 45 -8.37 -7.63 -20.12
CA CYS A 45 -9.31 -6.62 -20.62
C CYS A 45 -9.08 -6.31 -22.11
N GLN A 46 -7.83 -6.08 -22.52
CA GLN A 46 -7.46 -5.57 -23.85
C GLN A 46 -7.71 -6.56 -24.99
N ASN A 47 -8.00 -7.83 -24.68
CA ASN A 47 -8.53 -8.77 -25.66
C ASN A 47 -9.84 -8.27 -26.30
N CYS A 48 -10.66 -7.56 -25.52
CA CYS A 48 -11.91 -6.94 -25.98
C CYS A 48 -11.79 -5.41 -26.04
N HIS A 49 -11.15 -4.79 -25.06
CA HIS A 49 -11.06 -3.33 -24.89
C HIS A 49 -9.85 -2.73 -25.61
N ARG A 50 -9.90 -2.78 -26.93
CA ARG A 50 -8.93 -2.14 -27.85
C ARG A 50 -9.70 -1.49 -28.99
N ASP A 51 -9.03 -0.65 -29.77
CA ASP A 51 -9.64 -0.05 -30.96
C ASP A 51 -10.17 -1.12 -31.93
N GLY A 52 -11.43 -0.97 -32.32
CA GLY A 52 -12.14 -1.94 -33.15
C GLY A 52 -12.41 -3.30 -32.48
N GLY A 53 -12.14 -3.42 -31.19
CA GLY A 53 -12.48 -4.59 -30.38
C GLY A 53 -13.96 -4.66 -30.01
N ALA A 54 -14.35 -5.75 -29.34
CA ALA A 54 -15.73 -5.96 -28.89
C ALA A 54 -16.12 -5.07 -27.69
N GLY A 55 -15.14 -4.51 -26.98
CA GLY A 55 -15.35 -3.62 -25.86
C GLY A 55 -15.83 -2.23 -26.31
N PRO A 56 -16.68 -1.56 -25.51
CA PRO A 56 -17.25 -0.25 -25.87
C PRO A 56 -16.22 0.90 -25.87
N MET A 57 -15.11 0.78 -25.13
CA MET A 57 -14.01 1.74 -25.15
C MET A 57 -12.65 1.05 -25.09
N PRO A 58 -11.60 1.62 -25.73
CA PRO A 58 -10.23 1.16 -25.59
C PRO A 58 -9.70 1.39 -24.17
N LEU A 59 -8.84 0.47 -23.70
CA LEU A 59 -8.16 0.54 -22.40
C LEU A 59 -6.66 0.24 -22.60
N VAL A 60 -6.05 0.87 -23.60
CA VAL A 60 -4.67 0.58 -24.04
C VAL A 60 -3.69 1.67 -23.64
N THR A 61 -4.18 2.84 -23.21
CA THR A 61 -3.37 3.94 -22.67
C THR A 61 -3.79 4.33 -21.25
N TYR A 62 -2.94 5.09 -20.56
CA TYR A 62 -3.26 5.60 -19.23
C TYR A 62 -4.45 6.56 -19.27
N GLU A 63 -4.49 7.46 -20.26
CA GLU A 63 -5.51 8.49 -20.42
C GLU A 63 -6.90 7.89 -20.64
N GLU A 64 -6.98 6.75 -21.31
CA GLU A 64 -8.23 6.00 -21.51
C GLU A 64 -8.69 5.32 -20.22
N VAL A 65 -7.77 4.84 -19.37
CA VAL A 65 -8.09 4.06 -18.17
C VAL A 65 -8.36 4.95 -16.96
N ALA A 66 -7.62 6.05 -16.81
CA ALA A 66 -7.66 6.93 -15.64
C ALA A 66 -9.06 7.47 -15.27
N PRO A 67 -9.98 7.76 -16.22
CA PRO A 67 -11.34 8.19 -15.91
C PRO A 67 -12.21 7.13 -15.21
N PHE A 68 -11.79 5.86 -15.21
CA PHE A 68 -12.53 4.73 -14.62
C PHE A 68 -11.95 4.26 -13.28
N ALA A 69 -10.87 4.88 -12.80
CA ALA A 69 -10.23 4.57 -11.52
C ALA A 69 -10.97 5.22 -10.33
#